data_AF-G1PF41-F1
#
_entry.id   AF-G1PF41-F1
#
_cell.length_a   1.000
_cell.length_b   1.000
_cell.length_c   1.000
_cell.angle_alpha   90.00
_cell.angle_beta   90.00
_cell.angle_gamma   90.00
#
_symmetry.space_group_name_H-M   'P 1'
#
loop_
_entity.id
_entity.type
_entity.pdbx_description
1 polymer ?
#
loop_
_entity_poly.entity_id
_entity_poly.type
_entity_poly.pdbx_seq_one_letter_code
_entity_poly.pdbx_strand_id
1 'polypeptide(L)'
;MSVAVETFGFFMAAVGLLMLGVTLPNSYWRVSTVHGNVITTNTIFENLWYSCATDSLGVHNCWEFPSMLALSGYIQACRALMITAILLGFLGLFLGMLGLRCTNIGTLVLSRKAKLAATAGALYILAGCCGMVAITWYASNITRDFFDPLYPGTKYELGPALYLGWSASLLTILGGVCLCSSCCCAAEEDHATNTRLPYKASTVQSTGPAAHVRPAATSYEDDISLGKYGKHAYV
;
A
#
# COMPACT_ATOMS: atom_id res chain seq x y z
N MET A 1 17.72 -1.70 0.03
CA MET A 1 16.53 -1.81 0.91
C MET A 1 16.97 -2.41 2.23
N SER A 2 16.83 -1.69 3.34
CA SER A 2 16.93 -2.33 4.66
C SER A 2 15.64 -3.09 4.91
N VAL A 3 15.74 -4.40 5.13
CA VAL A 3 14.61 -5.28 5.45
C VAL A 3 13.76 -4.74 6.60
N ALA A 4 14.37 -4.00 7.53
CA ALA A 4 13.70 -3.32 8.63
C ALA A 4 12.65 -2.29 8.16
N VAL A 5 12.95 -1.41 7.20
CA VAL A 5 12.03 -0.35 6.74
C VAL A 5 10.87 -0.95 5.94
N GLU A 6 11.17 -1.95 5.11
CA GLU A 6 10.16 -2.67 4.31
C GLU A 6 9.16 -3.41 5.22
N THR A 7 9.68 -4.13 6.22
CA THR A 7 8.86 -4.89 7.17
C THR A 7 8.04 -3.95 8.06
N PHE A 8 8.67 -2.90 8.58
CA PHE A 8 7.99 -1.88 9.40
C PHE A 8 6.87 -1.18 8.61
N GLY A 9 7.15 -0.73 7.39
CA GLY A 9 6.16 -0.08 6.53
C GLY A 9 4.98 -0.99 6.19
N PHE A 10 5.24 -2.28 5.92
CA PHE A 10 4.21 -3.27 5.68
C PHE A 10 3.28 -3.46 6.89
N PHE A 11 3.84 -3.67 8.09
CA PHE A 11 3.02 -3.82 9.29
C PHE A 11 2.25 -2.55 9.64
N MET A 12 2.85 -1.37 9.49
CA MET A 12 2.20 -0.09 9.72
C MET A 12 1.00 0.10 8.79
N ALA A 13 1.15 -0.23 7.50
CA ALA A 13 0.06 -0.18 6.53
C ALA A 13 -1.02 -1.24 6.81
N ALA A 14 -0.65 -2.45 7.24
CA ALA A 14 -1.60 -3.50 7.60
C ALA A 14 -2.44 -3.13 8.84
N VAL A 15 -1.81 -2.53 9.86
CA VAL A 15 -2.53 -2.00 11.04
C VAL A 15 -3.45 -0.86 10.63
N GLY A 16 -2.99 0.06 9.76
CA GLY A 16 -3.83 1.13 9.20
C GLY A 16 -5.06 0.59 8.46
N LEU A 17 -4.89 -0.43 7.62
CA LEU A 17 -5.98 -1.11 6.93
C LEU A 17 -6.99 -1.75 7.91
N LEU A 18 -6.50 -2.42 8.96
CA LEU A 18 -7.35 -3.00 9.99
C LEU A 18 -8.17 -1.91 10.70
N MET A 19 -7.53 -0.81 11.08
CA MET A 19 -8.22 0.32 11.70
C MET A 19 -9.25 0.98 10.77
N LEU A 20 -8.99 1.08 9.46
CA LEU A 20 -10.00 1.52 8.48
C LEU A 20 -11.19 0.55 8.43
N GLY A 21 -10.91 -0.75 8.47
CA GLY A 21 -11.93 -1.80 8.53
C GLY A 21 -12.80 -1.75 9.79
N VAL A 22 -12.23 -1.37 10.94
CA VAL A 22 -12.97 -1.13 12.19
C VAL A 22 -13.72 0.20 12.17
N THR A 23 -13.18 1.22 11.53
CA THR A 23 -13.80 2.55 11.43
C THR A 23 -15.11 2.50 10.63
N LEU A 24 -15.15 1.77 9.51
CA LEU A 24 -16.32 1.69 8.63
C LEU A 24 -17.63 1.25 9.34
N PRO A 25 -17.66 0.14 10.13
CA PRO A 25 -18.87 -0.29 10.84
C PRO A 25 -19.05 0.38 12.21
N ASN A 26 -18.08 1.16 12.71
CA ASN A 26 -18.15 1.76 14.04
C ASN A 26 -19.42 2.61 14.17
N SER A 27 -20.21 2.43 15.22
CA SER A 27 -21.50 3.12 15.42
C SER A 27 -21.39 4.62 15.68
N TYR A 28 -20.20 5.12 16.00
CA TYR A 28 -20.00 6.47 16.53
C TYR A 28 -19.21 7.38 15.57
N TRP A 29 -19.75 7.64 14.38
CA TRP A 29 -19.19 8.64 13.45
C TRP A 29 -19.61 10.05 13.81
N ARG A 30 -20.84 10.22 14.30
CA ARG A 30 -21.35 11.47 14.84
C ARG A 30 -22.27 11.21 16.02
N VAL A 31 -22.29 12.13 16.97
CA VAL A 31 -23.10 12.04 18.19
C VAL A 31 -23.85 13.36 18.38
N SER A 32 -25.15 13.32 18.64
CA SER A 32 -25.97 14.52 18.82
C SER A 32 -25.54 15.29 20.08
N THR A 33 -25.44 16.62 19.98
CA THR A 33 -25.25 17.47 21.16
C THR A 33 -26.57 17.62 21.93
N VAL A 34 -26.49 17.66 23.25
CA VAL A 34 -27.66 17.80 24.14
C VAL A 34 -28.07 19.28 24.34
N HIS A 35 -27.29 20.22 23.80
CA HIS A 35 -27.56 21.65 23.94
C HIS A 35 -28.67 22.13 22.99
N GLY A 36 -29.88 22.28 23.52
CA GLY A 36 -30.91 23.17 22.95
C GLY A 36 -32.29 22.59 22.72
N ASN A 37 -32.47 21.26 22.71
CA ASN A 37 -33.80 20.66 22.52
C ASN A 37 -34.33 20.04 23.82
N VAL A 38 -35.07 20.85 24.59
CA VAL A 38 -35.67 20.49 25.90
C VAL A 38 -36.68 19.32 25.81
N ILE A 39 -37.04 18.89 24.60
CA ILE A 39 -38.11 17.91 24.35
C ILE A 39 -37.59 16.47 24.08
N THR A 40 -36.28 16.27 23.82
CA THR A 40 -35.73 14.93 23.55
C THR A 40 -34.63 14.56 24.54
N THR A 41 -34.96 13.70 25.49
CA THR A 41 -34.07 13.06 26.48
C THR A 41 -33.17 11.97 25.90
N ASN A 42 -32.94 11.98 24.58
CA ASN A 42 -32.37 10.86 23.84
C ASN A 42 -31.07 11.28 23.17
N THR A 43 -30.00 10.51 23.38
CA THR A 43 -28.73 10.71 22.67
C THR A 43 -28.75 9.92 21.36
N ILE A 44 -28.62 10.62 20.24
CA ILE A 44 -28.60 10.02 18.90
C ILE A 44 -27.14 9.88 18.46
N PHE A 45 -26.74 8.69 18.02
CA PHE A 45 -25.45 8.45 17.42
C PHE A 45 -25.61 7.69 16.11
N GLU A 46 -24.79 8.04 15.15
CA GLU A 46 -24.96 7.55 13.79
C GLU A 46 -23.62 7.16 13.20
N ASN A 47 -23.67 6.14 12.35
CA ASN A 47 -22.56 5.76 11.49
C ASN A 47 -22.91 5.96 10.02
N LEU A 48 -22.19 5.29 9.12
CA LEU A 48 -22.51 5.37 7.71
C LEU A 48 -23.79 4.61 7.33
N TRP A 49 -24.28 3.66 8.13
CA TRP A 49 -25.30 2.66 7.75
C TRP A 49 -26.59 2.72 8.59
N TYR A 50 -26.45 3.07 9.87
CA TYR A 50 -27.47 3.05 10.89
C TYR A 50 -27.50 4.39 11.64
N SER A 51 -28.70 4.77 12.07
CA SER A 51 -28.94 5.81 13.06
C SER A 51 -29.53 5.15 14.30
N CYS A 52 -28.90 5.38 15.45
CA CYS A 52 -29.29 4.78 16.72
C CYS A 52 -29.61 5.86 17.74
N ALA A 53 -30.60 5.63 18.58
CA ALA A 53 -30.95 6.49 19.70
C ALA A 53 -30.92 5.69 21.01
N THR A 54 -30.40 6.31 22.06
CA THR A 54 -30.51 5.80 23.44
C THR A 54 -31.43 6.70 24.23
N ASP A 55 -32.46 6.11 24.81
CA ASP A 55 -33.40 6.78 25.69
C ASP A 55 -32.86 6.80 27.15
N SER A 56 -33.41 7.67 28.00
CA SER A 56 -33.05 7.79 29.42
C SER A 56 -33.30 6.51 30.23
N LEU A 57 -34.11 5.59 29.70
CA LEU A 57 -34.35 4.27 30.27
C LEU A 57 -33.27 3.23 29.89
N GLY A 58 -32.24 3.62 29.14
CA GLY A 58 -31.15 2.74 28.69
C GLY A 58 -31.54 1.84 27.51
N VAL A 59 -32.67 2.09 26.86
CA VAL A 59 -33.11 1.33 25.68
C VAL A 59 -32.39 1.85 24.44
N HIS A 60 -31.75 0.95 23.69
CA HIS A 60 -31.08 1.25 22.42
C HIS A 60 -31.98 0.83 21.25
N ASN A 61 -32.40 1.80 20.44
CA ASN A 61 -33.13 1.53 19.20
C ASN A 61 -32.27 1.98 18.02
N CYS A 62 -32.00 1.08 17.07
CA CYS A 62 -31.24 1.35 15.87
C CYS A 62 -32.11 1.14 14.64
N TRP A 63 -32.06 2.10 13.71
CA TRP A 63 -32.76 2.06 12.44
C TRP A 63 -31.77 2.19 11.30
N GLU A 64 -32.00 1.46 10.21
CA GLU A 64 -31.27 1.63 8.96
C GLU A 64 -31.64 2.96 8.32
N PHE A 65 -30.68 3.66 7.71
CA PHE A 65 -30.98 4.90 7.00
C PHE A 65 -32.01 4.62 5.89
N PRO A 66 -33.10 5.41 5.80
CA PRO A 66 -34.09 5.24 4.76
C PRO A 66 -33.41 5.47 3.40
N SER A 67 -33.68 4.56 2.46
CA SER A 67 -33.41 4.56 1.01
C SER A 67 -32.29 5.48 0.50
N MET A 68 -31.37 4.95 -0.32
CA MET A 68 -30.27 5.71 -0.97
C MET A 68 -30.64 7.07 -1.60
N LEU A 69 -31.92 7.28 -1.95
CA LEU A 69 -32.45 8.51 -2.56
C LEU A 69 -32.83 9.61 -1.53
N ALA A 70 -33.08 9.25 -0.27
CA ALA A 70 -33.44 10.18 0.81
C ALA A 70 -32.24 10.56 1.70
N LEU A 71 -31.11 9.86 1.53
CA LEU A 71 -29.89 10.07 2.30
C LEU A 71 -29.03 11.19 1.68
N SER A 72 -28.36 11.97 2.52
CA SER A 72 -27.49 13.06 2.06
C SER A 72 -26.35 12.54 1.19
N GLY A 73 -26.17 13.17 0.01
CA GLY A 73 -25.24 12.67 -1.02
C GLY A 73 -23.80 12.50 -0.54
N TYR A 74 -23.36 13.27 0.45
CA TYR A 74 -22.01 13.16 1.01
C TYR A 74 -21.82 11.85 1.80
N ILE A 75 -22.85 11.31 2.46
CA ILE A 75 -22.76 10.03 3.19
C ILE A 75 -22.53 8.89 2.20
N GLN A 76 -23.24 8.91 1.08
CA GLN A 76 -23.08 7.91 0.03
C GLN A 76 -21.70 7.98 -0.62
N ALA A 77 -21.17 9.19 -0.85
CA ALA A 77 -19.82 9.36 -1.34
C ALA A 77 -18.76 8.88 -0.32
N CYS A 78 -18.96 9.16 0.97
CA CYS A 78 -18.08 8.64 2.04
C CYS A 78 -18.09 7.11 2.11
N ARG A 79 -19.27 6.46 1.95
CA ARG A 79 -19.36 4.99 1.85
C ARG A 79 -18.52 4.46 0.70
N ALA A 80 -18.67 5.03 -0.49
CA ALA A 80 -17.90 4.62 -1.67
C ALA A 80 -16.39 4.81 -1.45
N LEU A 81 -15.96 5.95 -0.90
CA LEU A 81 -14.55 6.23 -0.60
C LEU A 81 -13.95 5.29 0.44
N MET A 82 -14.70 4.96 1.51
CA MET A 82 -14.22 4.02 2.53
C MET A 82 -14.13 2.59 2.00
N ILE A 83 -15.12 2.13 1.24
CA ILE A 83 -15.12 0.79 0.64
C ILE A 83 -13.96 0.68 -0.36
N THR A 84 -13.78 1.68 -1.24
CA THR A 84 -12.66 1.69 -2.19
C THR A 84 -11.31 1.75 -1.47
N ALA A 85 -11.16 2.52 -0.40
CA ALA A 85 -9.96 2.52 0.44
C ALA A 85 -9.63 1.12 0.98
N ILE A 86 -10.62 0.41 1.52
CA ILE A 86 -10.45 -0.94 2.07
C ILE A 86 -10.07 -1.93 0.95
N LEU A 87 -10.74 -1.89 -0.20
CA LEU A 87 -10.43 -2.77 -1.35
C LEU A 87 -9.01 -2.54 -1.88
N LEU A 88 -8.60 -1.29 -2.03
CA LEU A 88 -7.24 -0.92 -2.44
C LEU A 88 -6.21 -1.38 -1.40
N GLY A 89 -6.52 -1.22 -0.11
CA GLY A 89 -5.66 -1.69 0.98
C GLY A 89 -5.51 -3.20 1.02
N PHE A 90 -6.58 -3.98 0.79
CA PHE A 90 -6.49 -5.44 0.68
C PHE A 90 -5.66 -5.89 -0.53
N LEU A 91 -5.81 -5.22 -1.67
CA LEU A 91 -4.96 -5.48 -2.84
C LEU A 91 -3.49 -5.14 -2.53
N GLY A 92 -3.25 -4.02 -1.84
CA GLY A 92 -1.92 -3.63 -1.34
C GLY A 92 -1.33 -4.67 -0.38
N LEU A 93 -2.13 -5.23 0.52
CA LEU A 93 -1.71 -6.28 1.45
C LEU A 93 -1.26 -7.54 0.72
N PHE A 94 -2.04 -7.99 -0.27
CA PHE A 94 -1.71 -9.16 -1.06
C PHE A 94 -0.42 -8.96 -1.88
N LEU A 95 -0.29 -7.83 -2.57
CA LEU A 95 0.92 -7.51 -3.33
C LEU A 95 2.14 -7.29 -2.41
N GLY A 96 1.93 -6.72 -1.22
CA GLY A 96 2.96 -6.52 -0.20
C GLY A 96 3.51 -7.86 0.31
N MET A 97 2.62 -8.81 0.62
CA MET A 97 3.01 -10.17 1.03
C MET A 97 3.92 -10.85 0.00
N LEU A 98 3.60 -10.72 -1.30
CA LEU A 98 4.39 -11.28 -2.40
C LEU A 98 5.68 -10.49 -2.69
N GLY A 99 5.69 -9.19 -2.39
CA GLY A 99 6.80 -8.27 -2.62
C GLY A 99 7.89 -8.30 -1.54
N LEU A 100 7.57 -8.77 -0.33
CA LEU A 100 8.50 -8.83 0.80
C LEU A 100 9.70 -9.73 0.51
N ARG A 101 10.90 -9.29 0.92
CA ARG A 101 12.13 -10.10 0.81
C ARG A 101 12.10 -11.39 1.63
N CYS A 102 11.38 -11.36 2.74
CA CYS A 102 11.20 -12.47 3.67
C CYS A 102 10.32 -13.59 3.07
N THR A 103 9.48 -13.26 2.09
CA THR A 103 8.52 -14.20 1.50
C THR A 103 9.15 -14.98 0.35
N ASN A 104 9.31 -16.29 0.52
CA ASN A 104 9.83 -17.18 -0.52
C ASN A 104 8.68 -17.88 -1.28
N ILE A 105 7.92 -17.11 -2.06
CA ILE A 105 6.90 -17.64 -2.98
C ILE A 105 7.50 -17.64 -4.40
N GLY A 106 8.10 -18.77 -4.77
CA GLY A 106 8.72 -18.99 -6.09
C GLY A 106 10.08 -18.31 -6.29
N THR A 107 10.76 -18.66 -7.40
CA THR A 107 12.05 -18.10 -7.84
C THR A 107 11.89 -16.72 -8.49
N LEU A 108 11.14 -15.82 -7.84
CA LEU A 108 10.94 -14.45 -8.31
C LEU A 108 12.25 -13.66 -8.23
N VAL A 109 12.69 -13.11 -9.36
CA VAL A 109 13.81 -12.18 -9.42
C VAL A 109 13.59 -10.97 -8.51
N LEU A 110 14.67 -10.53 -7.89
CA LEU A 110 14.71 -9.48 -6.87
C LEU A 110 14.06 -8.17 -7.34
N SER A 111 14.25 -7.82 -8.61
CA SER A 111 13.67 -6.63 -9.25
C SER A 111 12.14 -6.72 -9.37
N ARG A 112 11.57 -7.92 -9.51
CA ARG A 112 10.12 -8.10 -9.58
C ARG A 112 9.47 -7.98 -8.20
N LYS A 113 10.13 -8.51 -7.16
CA LYS A 113 9.71 -8.31 -5.75
C LYS A 113 9.71 -6.83 -5.37
N ALA A 114 10.75 -6.08 -5.76
CA ALA A 114 10.81 -4.64 -5.54
C ALA A 114 9.68 -3.88 -6.24
N LYS A 115 9.36 -4.22 -7.50
CA LYS A 115 8.21 -3.64 -8.22
C LYS A 115 6.88 -3.94 -7.53
N LEU A 116 6.68 -5.18 -7.05
CA LEU A 116 5.47 -5.56 -6.31
C LEU A 116 5.34 -4.77 -5.00
N ALA A 117 6.42 -4.63 -4.23
CA ALA A 117 6.45 -3.83 -3.01
C ALA A 117 6.15 -2.34 -3.29
N ALA A 118 6.71 -1.78 -4.37
CA ALA A 118 6.44 -0.41 -4.78
C ALA A 118 4.96 -0.20 -5.18
N THR A 119 4.39 -1.15 -5.94
CA THR A 119 2.96 -1.10 -6.31
C THR A 119 2.05 -1.24 -5.08
N ALA A 120 2.42 -2.09 -4.12
CA ALA A 120 1.70 -2.24 -2.85
C ALA A 120 1.72 -0.93 -2.06
N GLY A 121 2.88 -0.27 -1.96
CA GLY A 121 3.01 1.03 -1.32
C GLY A 121 2.13 2.11 -1.97
N ALA A 122 2.09 2.16 -3.30
CA ALA A 122 1.27 3.13 -4.04
C ALA A 122 -0.23 2.91 -3.78
N LEU A 123 -0.68 1.65 -3.74
CA LEU A 123 -2.05 1.30 -3.38
C LEU A 123 -2.40 1.70 -1.94
N TYR A 124 -1.48 1.51 -0.99
CA TYR A 124 -1.68 1.95 0.38
C TYR A 124 -1.76 3.47 0.53
N ILE A 125 -0.93 4.22 -0.20
CA ILE A 125 -1.04 5.69 -0.24
C ILE A 125 -2.40 6.11 -0.80
N LEU A 126 -2.82 5.53 -1.93
CA LEU A 126 -4.12 5.83 -2.52
C LEU A 126 -5.28 5.47 -1.58
N ALA A 127 -5.24 4.30 -0.95
CA ALA A 127 -6.22 3.86 0.04
C ALA A 127 -6.31 4.83 1.22
N GLY A 128 -5.17 5.21 1.79
CA GLY A 128 -5.10 6.15 2.90
C GLY A 128 -5.62 7.54 2.53
N CYS A 129 -5.32 8.03 1.32
CA CYS A 129 -5.88 9.28 0.78
C CYS A 129 -7.39 9.22 0.61
N CYS A 130 -7.95 8.14 0.05
CA CYS A 130 -9.39 7.94 -0.07
C CYS A 130 -10.07 7.97 1.30
N GLY A 131 -9.51 7.26 2.29
CA GLY A 131 -9.98 7.31 3.68
C GLY A 131 -9.90 8.71 4.27
N MET A 132 -8.77 9.42 4.09
CA MET A 132 -8.57 10.76 4.64
C MET A 132 -9.60 11.75 4.08
N VAL A 133 -9.85 11.69 2.76
CA VAL A 133 -10.88 12.50 2.10
C VAL A 133 -12.27 12.17 2.63
N ALA A 134 -12.61 10.89 2.77
CA ALA A 134 -13.92 10.48 3.31
C ALA A 134 -14.16 11.03 4.72
N ILE A 135 -13.21 10.80 5.63
CA ILE A 135 -13.37 11.20 7.04
C ILE A 135 -13.33 12.73 7.19
N THR A 136 -12.44 13.41 6.46
CA THR A 136 -12.33 14.87 6.50
C THR A 136 -13.57 15.53 5.90
N TRP A 137 -14.11 15.00 4.79
CA TRP A 137 -15.31 15.54 4.19
C TRP A 137 -16.52 15.33 5.09
N TYR A 138 -16.66 14.17 5.72
CA TYR A 138 -17.71 13.90 6.70
C TYR A 138 -17.62 14.87 7.89
N ALA A 139 -16.44 15.00 8.50
CA ALA A 139 -16.18 15.93 9.60
C ALA A 139 -16.50 17.39 9.21
N SER A 140 -16.08 17.81 8.02
CA SER A 140 -16.27 19.17 7.53
C SER A 140 -17.77 19.52 7.36
N ASN A 141 -18.62 18.58 6.95
CA ASN A 141 -20.06 18.81 6.90
C ASN A 141 -20.66 18.97 8.30
N ILE A 142 -20.28 18.10 9.25
CA ILE A 142 -20.74 18.21 10.65
C ILE A 142 -20.37 19.56 11.25
N THR A 143 -19.13 20.00 11.05
CA THR A 143 -18.66 21.28 11.57
C THR A 143 -19.42 22.45 10.94
N ARG A 144 -19.71 22.40 9.63
CA ARG A 144 -20.53 23.43 8.97
C ARG A 144 -21.93 23.51 9.58
N ASP A 145 -22.61 22.37 9.72
CA ASP A 145 -23.97 22.31 10.27
C ASP A 145 -24.01 22.75 11.75
N PHE A 146 -22.96 22.44 12.52
CA PHE A 146 -22.87 22.83 13.92
C PHE A 146 -22.78 24.35 14.12
N PHE A 147 -22.00 25.03 13.28
CA PHE A 147 -21.77 26.48 13.38
C PHE A 147 -22.75 27.33 12.57
N ASP A 148 -23.59 26.74 11.72
CA ASP A 148 -24.63 27.46 11.01
C ASP A 148 -25.75 27.89 11.99
N PRO A 149 -25.99 29.21 12.16
CA PRO A 149 -27.07 29.69 13.02
C PRO A 149 -28.47 29.43 12.43
N LEU A 150 -28.57 29.19 11.11
CA LEU A 150 -29.83 28.95 10.42
C LEU A 150 -30.18 27.46 10.32
N TYR A 151 -29.32 26.56 10.80
CA TYR A 151 -29.56 25.13 10.73
C TYR A 151 -30.68 24.70 11.68
N PRO A 152 -31.85 24.26 11.18
CA PRO A 152 -33.00 23.95 12.03
C PRO A 152 -32.96 22.51 12.59
N GLY A 153 -31.97 21.71 12.19
CA GLY A 153 -31.83 20.30 12.56
C GLY A 153 -31.05 20.06 13.85
N THR A 154 -30.97 18.79 14.24
CA THR A 154 -30.15 18.34 15.38
C THR A 154 -28.67 18.58 15.08
N LYS A 155 -27.98 19.29 15.99
CA LYS A 155 -26.54 19.49 15.89
C LYS A 155 -25.78 18.26 16.36
N TYR A 156 -24.73 17.90 15.63
CA TYR A 156 -23.88 16.76 15.94
C TYR A 156 -22.44 17.20 16.24
N GLU A 157 -21.80 16.44 17.11
CA GLU A 157 -20.38 16.51 17.45
C GLU A 157 -19.62 15.39 16.71
N LEU A 158 -18.29 15.58 16.59
CA LEU A 158 -17.42 14.60 15.95
C LEU A 158 -17.33 13.33 16.79
N GLY A 159 -17.73 12.20 16.22
CA GLY A 159 -17.66 10.93 16.90
C GLY A 159 -16.23 10.35 16.96
N PRO A 160 -15.95 9.46 17.93
CA PRO A 160 -14.65 8.81 18.10
C PRO A 160 -14.17 8.04 16.86
N ALA A 161 -15.09 7.53 16.02
CA ALA A 161 -14.73 6.82 14.79
C ALA A 161 -13.95 7.72 13.81
N LEU A 162 -14.21 9.03 13.79
CA LEU A 162 -13.51 9.95 12.88
C LEU A 162 -12.02 10.06 13.26
N TYR A 163 -11.70 10.15 14.55
CA TYR A 163 -10.32 10.20 15.03
C TYR A 163 -9.57 8.89 14.75
N LEU A 164 -10.27 7.76 14.91
CA LEU A 164 -9.74 6.45 14.53
C LEU A 164 -9.44 6.41 13.02
N GLY A 165 -10.36 6.90 12.19
CA GLY A 165 -10.20 6.97 10.74
C GLY A 165 -9.04 7.85 10.29
N TRP A 166 -8.83 9.03 10.89
CA TRP A 166 -7.68 9.88 10.60
C TRP A 166 -6.36 9.18 10.92
N SER A 167 -6.30 8.53 12.10
CA SER A 167 -5.14 7.77 12.53
C SER A 167 -4.86 6.60 11.57
N ALA A 168 -5.91 5.86 11.21
CA ALA A 168 -5.85 4.74 10.27
C ALA A 168 -5.32 5.18 8.89
N SER A 169 -5.89 6.25 8.33
CA SER A 169 -5.43 6.83 7.06
C SER A 169 -3.99 7.28 7.11
N LEU A 170 -3.57 7.97 8.18
CA LEU A 170 -2.19 8.41 8.35
C LEU A 170 -1.21 7.22 8.42
N LEU A 171 -1.54 6.20 9.21
CA LEU A 171 -0.72 4.98 9.29
C LEU A 171 -0.60 4.29 7.93
N THR A 172 -1.71 4.22 7.19
CA THR A 172 -1.73 3.60 5.86
C THR A 172 -0.88 4.38 4.85
N ILE A 173 -0.94 5.71 4.86
CA ILE A 173 -0.11 6.58 4.02
C ILE A 173 1.37 6.43 4.37
N LEU A 174 1.72 6.56 5.66
CA LEU A 174 3.11 6.46 6.12
C LEU A 174 3.71 5.08 5.81
N GLY A 175 2.97 4.00 6.06
CA GLY A 175 3.38 2.65 5.70
C GLY A 175 3.57 2.48 4.19
N GLY A 176 2.67 3.04 3.38
CA GLY A 176 2.80 3.07 1.93
C GLY A 176 4.02 3.86 1.45
N VAL A 177 4.32 5.01 2.05
CA VAL A 177 5.52 5.82 1.76
C VAL A 177 6.80 5.06 2.10
N CYS A 178 6.85 4.35 3.23
CA CYS A 178 7.99 3.48 3.59
C CYS A 178 8.22 2.37 2.54
N LEU A 179 7.15 1.83 1.97
CA LEU A 179 7.22 0.82 0.90
C LEU A 179 7.61 1.43 -0.46
N CYS A 180 7.18 2.67 -0.77
CA CYS A 180 7.47 3.35 -2.04
C CYS A 180 8.85 4.01 -2.12
N SER A 181 9.33 4.63 -1.04
CA SER A 181 10.57 5.42 -1.01
C SER A 181 11.80 4.62 -1.47
N SER A 182 11.76 3.31 -1.27
CA SER A 182 12.82 2.39 -1.70
C SER A 182 12.92 2.22 -3.22
N CYS A 183 11.85 2.47 -3.98
CA CYS A 183 11.88 2.43 -5.45
C CYS A 183 12.40 3.73 -6.06
N CYS A 184 12.08 4.88 -5.44
CA CYS A 184 12.58 6.19 -5.88
C CYS A 184 14.10 6.30 -5.69
N CYS A 185 14.64 5.81 -4.57
CA CYS A 185 16.09 5.83 -4.34
C CYS A 185 16.88 4.89 -5.27
N ALA A 186 16.28 3.78 -5.73
CA ALA A 186 16.93 2.88 -6.70
C ALA A 186 17.00 3.47 -8.12
N ALA A 187 16.04 4.33 -8.49
CA ALA A 187 16.05 5.01 -9.79
C ALA A 187 17.16 6.08 -9.89
N GLU A 188 17.54 6.68 -8.76
CA GLU A 188 18.57 7.72 -8.71
C GLU A 188 19.99 7.14 -8.89
N GLU A 189 20.26 5.95 -8.34
CA GLU A 189 21.52 5.22 -8.58
C GLU A 189 21.70 4.79 -10.05
N ASP A 190 20.63 4.33 -10.71
CA ASP A 190 20.70 3.89 -12.11
C ASP A 190 21.00 5.06 -13.07
N HIS A 191 20.54 6.27 -12.74
CA HIS A 191 20.80 7.46 -13.55
C HIS A 191 22.23 7.99 -13.37
N ALA A 192 22.78 7.91 -12.16
CA ALA A 192 24.18 8.26 -11.88
C ALA A 192 25.18 7.26 -12.49
N THR A 193 24.79 5.98 -12.61
CA THR A 193 25.66 4.94 -13.17
C THR A 193 25.65 4.94 -14.71
N ASN A 194 24.54 5.33 -15.35
CA ASN A 194 24.45 5.45 -16.81
C ASN A 194 25.25 6.63 -17.40
N THR A 195 25.59 7.64 -16.60
CA THR A 195 26.37 8.80 -17.09
C THR A 195 27.88 8.52 -17.19
N ARG A 196 28.37 7.36 -16.73
CA ARG A 196 29.80 7.03 -16.68
C ARG A 196 30.14 5.70 -17.34
N LEU A 197 29.84 5.50 -18.63
CA LEU A 197 30.66 4.67 -19.54
C LEU A 197 30.09 4.66 -20.98
N PRO A 198 30.80 5.26 -21.95
CA PRO A 198 30.75 4.82 -23.33
C PRO A 198 32.11 4.23 -23.68
N TYR A 199 32.37 2.97 -23.32
CA TYR A 199 33.43 2.22 -24.00
C TYR A 199 32.80 1.25 -24.99
N LYS A 200 32.67 1.70 -26.24
CA LYS A 200 32.42 0.81 -27.39
C LYS A 200 33.74 0.12 -27.75
N ALA A 201 33.87 -1.16 -27.46
CA ALA A 201 34.82 -2.01 -28.17
C ALA A 201 34.30 -2.24 -29.60
N SER A 202 35.10 -1.91 -30.61
CA SER A 202 34.76 -2.13 -32.01
C SER A 202 35.10 -3.57 -32.40
N THR A 203 34.10 -4.38 -32.72
CA THR A 203 34.29 -5.71 -33.32
C THR A 203 34.62 -5.51 -34.79
N VAL A 204 35.87 -5.77 -35.18
CA VAL A 204 36.26 -5.87 -36.60
C VAL A 204 35.89 -7.27 -37.08
N GLN A 205 34.92 -7.34 -37.99
CA GLN A 205 34.50 -8.54 -38.67
C GLN A 205 34.86 -8.36 -40.15
N SER A 206 35.86 -9.09 -40.64
CA SER A 206 36.21 -9.11 -42.07
C SER A 206 36.19 -10.53 -42.59
N THR A 207 35.17 -10.81 -43.39
CA THR A 207 34.99 -11.99 -44.25
C THR A 207 35.98 -11.93 -45.44
N GLY A 208 36.57 -13.09 -45.80
CA GLY A 208 37.56 -13.24 -46.90
C GLY A 208 37.00 -13.03 -48.31
N PRO A 209 37.86 -13.11 -49.37
CA PRO A 209 38.08 -14.42 -50.01
C PRO A 209 39.49 -14.69 -50.62
N ALA A 210 39.71 -15.99 -50.89
CA ALA A 210 40.77 -16.74 -51.58
C ALA A 210 41.93 -16.05 -52.36
N ALA A 211 43.16 -16.56 -52.16
CA ALA A 211 44.15 -16.79 -53.23
C ALA A 211 45.25 -17.81 -52.80
N HIS A 212 45.65 -18.63 -53.77
CA HIS A 212 46.68 -19.68 -53.79
C HIS A 212 48.06 -19.29 -53.19
N VAL A 213 48.77 -20.28 -52.60
CA VAL A 213 50.17 -20.73 -52.90
C VAL A 213 50.64 -21.73 -51.80
N ARG A 214 51.23 -22.87 -52.23
CA ARG A 214 51.92 -23.95 -51.47
C ARG A 214 53.40 -23.97 -51.95
N PRO A 215 54.35 -24.80 -51.45
CA PRO A 215 54.59 -25.47 -50.14
C PRO A 215 56.07 -25.37 -49.64
N ALA A 216 56.35 -25.87 -48.42
CA ALA A 216 57.61 -26.57 -48.02
C ALA A 216 57.33 -27.33 -46.69
N ALA A 217 57.26 -28.68 -46.62
CA ALA A 217 58.36 -29.65 -46.38
C ALA A 217 59.15 -29.34 -45.09
N THR A 218 59.35 -30.16 -44.03
CA THR A 218 59.40 -31.61 -43.67
C THR A 218 59.43 -31.63 -42.11
N SER A 219 59.05 -32.63 -41.29
CA SER A 219 59.56 -34.01 -41.14
C SER A 219 58.78 -34.75 -40.02
N TYR A 220 58.87 -36.07 -40.05
CA TYR A 220 58.18 -37.15 -39.29
C TYR A 220 58.67 -37.39 -37.83
N GLU A 221 57.81 -38.11 -37.06
CA GLU A 221 58.03 -39.15 -35.99
C GLU A 221 58.94 -38.81 -34.77
N ASP A 222 58.84 -39.35 -33.54
CA ASP A 222 58.05 -40.42 -32.91
C ASP A 222 58.24 -40.33 -31.35
N ASP A 223 57.35 -41.02 -30.62
CA ASP A 223 57.62 -41.85 -29.41
C ASP A 223 57.64 -41.39 -27.92
N ILE A 224 56.96 -42.24 -27.11
CA ILE A 224 57.20 -42.73 -25.71
C ILE A 224 56.79 -41.79 -24.54
N SER A 225 55.69 -42.06 -23.81
CA SER A 225 55.51 -42.92 -22.60
C SER A 225 56.36 -42.48 -21.39
N LEU A 226 56.05 -42.57 -20.09
CA LEU A 226 55.20 -43.42 -19.25
C LEU A 226 55.40 -42.84 -17.83
N GLY A 227 54.37 -42.70 -16.99
CA GLY A 227 54.60 -42.25 -15.61
C GLY A 227 53.35 -42.15 -14.76
N LYS A 228 52.80 -43.30 -14.37
CA LYS A 228 51.60 -43.43 -13.54
C LYS A 228 51.90 -44.37 -12.38
N TYR A 229 52.11 -43.86 -11.17
CA TYR A 229 51.98 -44.54 -9.86
C TYR A 229 51.92 -43.41 -8.80
N GLY A 230 51.05 -43.32 -7.81
CA GLY A 230 50.13 -44.30 -7.22
C GLY A 230 50.45 -44.54 -5.74
N LYS A 231 49.68 -43.89 -4.85
CA LYS A 231 49.20 -44.37 -3.53
C LYS A 231 50.04 -44.23 -2.22
N HIS A 232 49.42 -43.44 -1.31
CA HIS A 232 49.14 -43.60 0.14
C HIS A 232 50.24 -43.49 1.20
N ALA A 233 50.03 -42.55 2.16
CA ALA A 233 50.53 -42.60 3.54
C ALA A 233 50.10 -41.38 4.43
N TYR A 234 49.12 -41.58 5.34
CA TYR A 234 48.91 -41.03 6.72
C TYR A 234 49.21 -39.53 7.01
N VAL A 235 48.31 -38.69 7.57
CA VAL A 235 47.52 -38.75 8.83
C VAL A 235 46.19 -38.02 8.66
#